data_AF-X1UF30-F1
#
_entry.id   AF-X1UF30-F1
#
_cell.length_a   1.000
_cell.length_b   1.000
_cell.length_c   1.000
_cell.angle_alpha   90.00
_cell.angle_beta   90.00
_cell.angle_gamma   90.00
#
_symmetry.space_group_name_H-M   'P 1'
#
loop_
_entity.id
_entity.type
_entity.pdbx_description
1 polymer ?
#
loop_
_entity_poly.entity_id
_entity_poly.type
_entity_poly.pdbx_seq_one_letter_code
_entity_poly.pdbx_strand_id
1 'polypeptide(L)'
;PLFEEFPSDELQSLDLDVSDEDSLRARVADLCNILDRINKKALDHFSGVSTKGSRDCLICLIKKILPDEHVKIDKMIDSPLGMILLFRGYITHRKNRGIKKALDFFDIDLPIVDFKGTWEKLYFHFNGSIDNCIEMLNTVATKINFKQNEIDDQLKNVLEERIIRKYGYLLEEPNVKGILLYVMAEGSVIDYDLSKLFKLEITDLRKTLLPLVPNVLKVSYHNSVNTIISVNNYALDMLKEFYF
;
A
#
# COMPACT_ATOMS: atom_id res chain seq x y z
N PRO A 1 -0.16 1.61 9.39
CA PRO A 1 -0.57 0.64 8.35
C PRO A 1 -1.75 1.22 7.59
N LEU A 2 -1.85 1.02 6.27
CA LEU A 2 -2.93 1.60 5.45
C LEU A 2 -4.30 1.03 5.81
N PHE A 3 -4.36 -0.27 6.15
CA PHE A 3 -5.57 -0.96 6.61
C PHE A 3 -5.50 -1.23 8.12
N GLU A 4 -6.66 -1.24 8.79
CA GLU A 4 -6.76 -1.73 10.17
C GLU A 4 -6.56 -3.26 10.20
N GLU A 5 -7.25 -3.95 9.30
CA GLU A 5 -7.09 -5.37 9.00
C GLU A 5 -7.05 -5.55 7.48
N PHE A 6 -6.17 -6.41 6.98
CA PHE A 6 -6.05 -6.62 5.55
C PHE A 6 -7.32 -7.30 4.99
N PRO A 7 -7.98 -6.75 3.96
CA PRO A 7 -9.23 -7.27 3.41
C PRO A 7 -8.99 -8.49 2.50
N SER A 8 -8.42 -9.57 3.03
CA SER A 8 -8.09 -10.77 2.24
C SER A 8 -9.30 -11.38 1.55
N ASP A 9 -10.42 -11.45 2.28
CA ASP A 9 -11.62 -12.16 1.83
C ASP A 9 -12.34 -11.37 0.75
N GLU A 10 -12.45 -10.04 0.90
CA GLU A 10 -13.00 -9.16 -0.13
C GLU A 10 -12.14 -9.16 -1.39
N LEU A 11 -10.81 -9.17 -1.26
CA LEU A 11 -9.91 -9.22 -2.41
C LEU A 11 -10.06 -10.53 -3.20
N GLN A 12 -10.13 -11.68 -2.53
CA GLN A 12 -10.38 -12.97 -3.18
C GLN A 12 -11.75 -13.02 -3.86
N SER A 13 -12.73 -12.36 -3.26
CA SER A 13 -14.08 -12.26 -3.79
C SER A 13 -14.12 -11.53 -5.15
N LEU A 14 -13.25 -10.54 -5.38
CA LEU A 14 -13.28 -9.74 -6.62
C LEU A 14 -12.97 -10.56 -7.89
N ASP A 15 -12.27 -11.68 -7.75
CA ASP A 15 -11.90 -12.57 -8.86
C ASP A 15 -13.02 -13.57 -9.23
N LEU A 16 -14.11 -13.62 -8.46
CA LEU A 16 -15.22 -14.52 -8.72
C LEU A 16 -16.15 -13.97 -9.81
N ASP A 17 -16.65 -14.87 -10.66
CA ASP A 17 -17.54 -14.53 -11.77
C ASP A 17 -18.82 -13.79 -11.32
N VAL A 18 -19.26 -12.87 -12.18
CA VAL A 18 -20.53 -12.14 -12.06
C VAL A 18 -21.43 -12.54 -13.21
N SER A 19 -22.56 -13.16 -12.88
CA SER A 19 -23.53 -13.70 -13.85
C SER A 19 -24.96 -13.18 -13.64
N ASP A 20 -25.26 -12.57 -12.50
CA ASP A 20 -26.59 -12.13 -12.10
C ASP A 20 -26.57 -10.87 -11.20
N GLU A 21 -27.75 -10.36 -10.84
CA GLU A 21 -27.88 -9.17 -9.99
C GLU A 21 -27.28 -9.37 -8.59
N ASP A 22 -27.41 -10.56 -8.02
CA ASP A 22 -26.96 -10.84 -6.64
C ASP A 22 -25.44 -10.96 -6.57
N SER A 23 -24.81 -11.62 -7.54
CA SER A 23 -23.34 -11.64 -7.70
C SER A 23 -22.79 -10.25 -7.96
N LEU A 24 -23.42 -9.44 -8.82
CA LEU A 24 -23.03 -8.03 -9.01
C LEU A 24 -23.13 -7.23 -7.70
N ARG A 25 -24.23 -7.39 -6.96
CA ARG A 25 -24.44 -6.72 -5.67
C ARG A 25 -23.36 -7.10 -4.66
N ALA A 26 -23.01 -8.39 -4.59
CA ALA A 26 -21.97 -8.89 -3.70
C ALA A 26 -20.60 -8.30 -4.03
N ARG A 27 -20.17 -8.33 -5.31
CA ARG A 27 -18.86 -7.80 -5.72
C ARG A 27 -18.72 -6.30 -5.51
N VAL A 28 -19.77 -5.54 -5.83
CA VAL A 28 -19.79 -4.09 -5.57
C VAL A 28 -19.72 -3.79 -4.07
N ALA A 29 -20.37 -4.59 -3.23
CA ALA A 29 -20.28 -4.44 -1.79
C ALA A 29 -18.86 -4.71 -1.28
N ASP A 30 -18.23 -5.81 -1.72
CA ASP A 30 -16.88 -6.19 -1.30
C ASP A 30 -15.83 -5.16 -1.73
N LEU A 31 -15.95 -4.62 -2.94
CA LEU A 31 -15.11 -3.52 -3.42
C LEU A 31 -15.23 -2.29 -2.51
N CYS A 32 -16.44 -1.93 -2.08
CA CYS A 32 -16.62 -0.81 -1.16
C CYS A 32 -16.10 -1.13 0.26
N ASN A 33 -16.25 -2.38 0.71
CA ASN A 33 -15.75 -2.81 2.01
C ASN A 33 -14.23 -2.70 2.11
N ILE A 34 -13.50 -2.96 1.02
CA ILE A 34 -12.04 -2.71 0.95
C ILE A 34 -11.71 -1.26 1.30
N LEU A 35 -12.46 -0.30 0.75
CA LEU A 35 -12.29 1.12 1.07
C LEU A 35 -12.64 1.42 2.53
N ASP A 36 -13.70 0.79 3.05
CA ASP A 36 -14.14 1.01 4.42
C ASP A 36 -13.12 0.47 5.45
N ARG A 37 -12.36 -0.58 5.12
CA ARG A 37 -11.27 -1.15 5.96
C ARG A 37 -9.98 -0.30 6.03
N ILE A 38 -9.89 0.78 5.25
CA ILE A 38 -8.78 1.72 5.33
C ILE A 38 -8.74 2.33 6.75
N ASN A 39 -7.54 2.45 7.33
CA ASN A 39 -7.30 2.91 8.69
C ASN A 39 -7.54 4.42 8.84
N LYS A 40 -8.82 4.79 8.87
CA LYS A 40 -9.29 6.16 8.99
C LYS A 40 -8.69 6.87 10.19
N LYS A 41 -8.58 6.23 11.35
CA LYS A 41 -8.03 6.87 12.56
C LYS A 41 -6.58 7.31 12.36
N ALA A 42 -5.75 6.43 11.80
CA ALA A 42 -4.35 6.76 11.52
C ALA A 42 -4.25 7.85 10.44
N LEU A 43 -5.03 7.73 9.37
CA LEU A 43 -4.99 8.67 8.25
C LEU A 43 -5.56 10.06 8.60
N ASP A 44 -6.61 10.15 9.40
CA ASP A 44 -7.14 11.42 9.94
C ASP A 44 -6.09 12.08 10.84
N HIS A 45 -5.36 11.29 11.64
CA HIS A 45 -4.25 11.79 12.46
C HIS A 45 -3.11 12.36 11.60
N PHE A 46 -2.69 11.66 10.54
CA PHE A 46 -1.66 12.14 9.61
C PHE A 46 -2.10 13.37 8.80
N SER A 47 -3.34 13.37 8.32
CA SER A 47 -3.88 14.49 7.55
C SER A 47 -4.19 15.71 8.44
N GLY A 48 -4.43 15.51 9.73
CA GLY A 48 -4.84 16.57 10.66
C GLY A 48 -6.28 17.03 10.43
N VAL A 49 -7.06 16.28 9.65
CA VAL A 49 -8.44 16.59 9.29
C VAL A 49 -9.31 15.41 9.67
N SER A 50 -10.36 15.67 10.45
CA SER A 50 -11.36 14.65 10.78
C SER A 50 -12.34 14.49 9.62
N THR A 51 -12.33 13.32 8.97
CA THR A 51 -13.21 13.02 7.83
C THR A 51 -14.40 12.16 8.25
N LYS A 52 -15.43 12.04 7.40
CA LYS A 52 -16.63 11.23 7.70
C LYS A 52 -16.48 9.75 7.30
N GLY A 53 -15.65 9.44 6.31
CA GLY A 53 -15.46 8.07 5.82
C GLY A 53 -14.02 7.78 5.40
N SER A 54 -13.67 6.50 5.32
CA SER A 54 -12.32 6.04 5.04
C SER A 54 -11.81 6.45 3.65
N ARG A 55 -12.71 6.50 2.65
CA ARG A 55 -12.42 7.11 1.33
C ARG A 55 -12.03 8.58 1.46
N ASP A 56 -12.85 9.40 2.11
CA ASP A 56 -12.61 10.85 2.24
C ASP A 56 -11.29 11.12 2.94
N CYS A 57 -10.96 10.27 3.92
CA CYS A 57 -9.69 10.29 4.62
C CYS A 57 -8.50 10.06 3.67
N LEU A 58 -8.58 9.02 2.84
CA LEU A 58 -7.56 8.72 1.83
C LEU A 58 -7.39 9.89 0.85
N ILE A 59 -8.50 10.42 0.31
CA ILE A 59 -8.48 11.56 -0.63
C ILE A 59 -7.87 12.80 0.04
N CYS A 60 -8.25 13.08 1.29
CA CYS A 60 -7.73 14.21 2.05
C CYS A 60 -6.22 14.09 2.27
N LEU A 61 -5.74 12.89 2.61
CA LEU A 61 -4.31 12.64 2.73
C LEU A 61 -3.58 12.88 1.41
N ILE A 62 -4.05 12.30 0.30
CA ILE A 62 -3.38 12.43 -1.00
C ILE A 62 -3.33 13.90 -1.43
N LYS A 63 -4.43 14.65 -1.27
CA LYS A 63 -4.48 16.10 -1.53
C LYS A 63 -3.55 16.89 -0.65
N LYS A 64 -3.45 16.57 0.64
CA LYS A 64 -2.50 17.21 1.56
C LYS A 64 -1.05 17.00 1.11
N ILE A 65 -0.73 15.81 0.63
CA ILE A 65 0.61 15.46 0.16
C ILE A 65 0.91 16.10 -1.20
N LEU A 66 -0.09 16.20 -2.08
CA LEU A 66 0.00 16.74 -3.44
C LEU A 66 -0.96 17.92 -3.63
N PRO A 67 -0.70 19.09 -3.01
CA PRO A 67 -1.61 20.23 -3.04
C PRO A 67 -1.82 20.82 -4.44
N ASP A 68 -0.87 20.62 -5.35
CA ASP A 68 -0.96 21.13 -6.73
C ASP A 68 -1.76 20.18 -7.67
N GLU A 69 -2.03 18.96 -7.24
CA GLU A 69 -2.68 17.92 -8.06
C GLU A 69 -4.17 17.74 -7.72
N HIS A 70 -4.78 18.65 -6.96
CA HIS A 70 -6.17 18.51 -6.49
C HIS A 70 -7.15 18.17 -7.61
N VAL A 71 -7.07 18.85 -8.75
CA VAL A 71 -7.94 18.63 -9.92
C VAL A 71 -7.73 17.23 -10.50
N LYS A 72 -6.47 16.77 -10.56
CA LYS A 72 -6.13 15.44 -11.06
C LYS A 72 -6.62 14.36 -10.09
N ILE A 73 -6.44 14.55 -8.79
CA ILE A 73 -6.93 13.66 -7.73
C ILE A 73 -8.46 13.55 -7.79
N ASP A 74 -9.17 14.68 -7.96
CA ASP A 74 -10.62 14.69 -8.07
C ASP A 74 -11.12 13.88 -9.26
N LYS A 75 -10.47 14.06 -10.42
CA LYS A 75 -10.88 13.41 -11.67
C LYS A 75 -10.52 11.92 -11.69
N MET A 76 -9.34 11.56 -11.22
CA MET A 76 -8.78 10.21 -11.40
C MET A 76 -9.06 9.27 -10.22
N ILE A 77 -9.38 9.82 -9.03
CA ILE A 77 -9.52 9.02 -7.81
C ILE A 77 -10.86 9.32 -7.13
N ASP A 78 -11.12 10.56 -6.72
CA ASP A 78 -12.30 10.87 -5.90
C ASP A 78 -13.62 10.62 -6.66
N SER A 79 -13.74 11.16 -7.87
CA SER A 79 -14.95 11.00 -8.68
C SER A 79 -15.24 9.53 -9.02
N PRO A 80 -14.31 8.71 -9.58
CA PRO A 80 -14.58 7.31 -9.84
C PRO A 80 -14.99 6.53 -8.59
N LEU A 81 -14.25 6.65 -7.48
CA LEU A 81 -14.60 5.97 -6.22
C LEU A 81 -15.95 6.44 -5.67
N GLY A 82 -16.26 7.73 -5.81
CA GLY A 82 -17.57 8.29 -5.45
C GLY A 82 -18.71 7.75 -6.30
N MET A 83 -18.51 7.57 -7.60
CA MET A 83 -19.52 6.97 -8.48
C MET A 83 -19.76 5.49 -8.14
N ILE A 84 -18.72 4.75 -7.76
CA ILE A 84 -18.87 3.36 -7.30
C ILE A 84 -19.72 3.29 -6.01
N LEU A 85 -19.45 4.16 -5.03
CA LEU A 85 -20.26 4.23 -3.81
C LEU A 85 -21.72 4.60 -4.08
N LEU A 86 -21.97 5.49 -5.04
CA LEU A 86 -23.33 5.81 -5.48
C LEU A 86 -24.01 4.60 -6.14
N PHE A 87 -23.27 3.85 -6.96
CA PHE A 87 -23.76 2.62 -7.57
C PHE A 87 -24.09 1.55 -6.52
N ARG A 88 -23.22 1.35 -5.52
CA ARG A 88 -23.49 0.50 -4.34
C ARG A 88 -24.82 0.89 -3.69
N GLY A 89 -25.00 2.17 -3.37
CA GLY A 89 -26.22 2.66 -2.74
C GLY A 89 -27.49 2.35 -3.54
N TYR A 90 -27.41 2.34 -4.87
CA TYR A 90 -28.51 1.94 -5.73
C TYR A 90 -28.75 0.43 -5.72
N ILE A 91 -27.73 -0.39 -5.97
CA ILE A 91 -27.91 -1.84 -6.07
C ILE A 91 -28.32 -2.48 -4.73
N THR A 92 -28.00 -1.84 -3.60
CA THR A 92 -28.43 -2.29 -2.27
C THR A 92 -29.83 -1.80 -1.88
N HIS A 93 -30.21 -0.55 -2.18
CA HIS A 93 -31.44 0.06 -1.63
C HIS A 93 -32.46 0.52 -2.69
N ARG A 94 -32.12 0.44 -3.98
CA ARG A 94 -32.91 0.92 -5.15
C ARG A 94 -33.40 2.37 -5.05
N LYS A 95 -32.86 3.17 -4.13
CA LYS A 95 -33.28 4.56 -3.82
C LYS A 95 -32.06 5.46 -3.65
N ASN A 96 -31.30 5.68 -4.71
CA ASN A 96 -30.19 6.65 -4.69
C ASN A 96 -30.45 7.78 -5.69
N ARG A 97 -30.70 9.01 -5.19
CA ARG A 97 -30.92 10.21 -6.05
C ARG A 97 -29.71 10.55 -6.91
N GLY A 98 -28.52 10.09 -6.54
CA GLY A 98 -27.28 10.29 -7.28
C GLY A 98 -26.98 9.23 -8.34
N ILE A 99 -27.79 8.17 -8.45
CA ILE A 99 -27.47 7.02 -9.34
C ILE A 99 -27.30 7.42 -10.79
N LYS A 100 -28.11 8.37 -11.29
CA LYS A 100 -28.02 8.83 -12.68
C LYS A 100 -26.61 9.29 -13.03
N LYS A 101 -25.93 10.00 -12.12
CA LYS A 101 -24.54 10.44 -12.33
C LYS A 101 -23.58 9.27 -12.46
N ALA A 102 -23.76 8.22 -11.66
CA ALA A 102 -22.92 7.03 -11.72
C ALA A 102 -23.20 6.21 -12.99
N LEU A 103 -24.46 6.06 -13.38
CA LEU A 103 -24.85 5.40 -14.64
C LEU A 103 -24.29 6.12 -15.86
N ASP A 104 -24.44 7.45 -15.92
CA ASP A 104 -23.88 8.28 -17.00
C ASP A 104 -22.34 8.20 -17.01
N PHE A 105 -21.70 8.14 -15.84
CA PHE A 105 -20.23 8.06 -15.71
C PHE A 105 -19.67 6.73 -16.21
N PHE A 106 -20.33 5.61 -15.87
CA PHE A 106 -19.91 4.27 -16.26
C PHE A 106 -20.52 3.79 -17.57
N ASP A 107 -21.35 4.61 -18.23
CA ASP A 107 -22.06 4.22 -19.45
C ASP A 107 -22.90 2.93 -19.22
N ILE A 108 -23.75 2.94 -18.19
CA ILE A 108 -24.62 1.81 -17.81
C ILE A 108 -26.07 2.22 -17.98
N ASP A 109 -26.81 1.46 -18.80
CA ASP A 109 -28.25 1.65 -18.97
C ASP A 109 -29.08 0.92 -17.91
N LEU A 110 -30.30 1.41 -17.70
CA LEU A 110 -31.33 0.72 -16.92
C LEU A 110 -32.44 0.19 -17.84
N PRO A 111 -32.97 -1.02 -17.59
CA PRO A 111 -32.54 -1.98 -16.56
C PRO A 111 -31.17 -2.60 -16.87
N ILE A 112 -30.42 -3.00 -15.84
CA ILE A 112 -29.14 -3.71 -16.03
C ILE A 112 -29.46 -5.09 -16.60
N VAL A 113 -29.03 -5.33 -17.84
CA VAL A 113 -29.17 -6.63 -18.51
C VAL A 113 -27.82 -7.36 -18.57
N ASP A 114 -26.72 -6.62 -18.71
CA ASP A 114 -25.36 -7.15 -18.74
C ASP A 114 -24.65 -6.93 -17.40
N PHE A 115 -24.82 -7.89 -16.48
CA PHE A 115 -24.21 -7.84 -15.15
C PHE A 115 -22.68 -7.96 -15.20
N LYS A 116 -22.16 -8.80 -16.10
CA LYS A 116 -20.73 -9.03 -16.25
C LYS A 116 -20.04 -7.79 -16.80
N GLY A 117 -20.54 -7.23 -17.90
CA GLY A 117 -19.99 -6.00 -18.46
C GLY A 117 -20.10 -4.82 -17.50
N THR A 118 -21.20 -4.73 -16.73
CA THR A 118 -21.34 -3.73 -15.66
C THR A 118 -20.25 -3.89 -14.59
N TRP A 119 -20.00 -5.11 -14.13
CA TRP A 119 -18.94 -5.40 -13.17
C TRP A 119 -17.56 -5.03 -13.72
N GLU A 120 -17.24 -5.43 -14.93
CA GLU A 120 -15.95 -5.15 -15.58
C GLU A 120 -15.68 -3.64 -15.67
N LYS A 121 -16.69 -2.84 -16.02
CA LYS A 121 -16.58 -1.37 -16.05
C LYS A 121 -16.29 -0.80 -14.66
N LEU A 122 -17.04 -1.21 -13.63
CA LEU A 122 -16.83 -0.74 -12.25
C LEU A 122 -15.45 -1.13 -11.72
N TYR A 123 -15.05 -2.38 -11.93
CA TYR A 123 -13.76 -2.92 -11.49
C TYR A 123 -12.59 -2.25 -12.21
N PHE A 124 -12.70 -1.99 -13.52
CA PHE A 124 -11.71 -1.24 -14.28
C PHE A 124 -11.46 0.16 -13.70
N HIS A 125 -12.53 0.90 -13.40
CA HIS A 125 -12.41 2.23 -12.80
C HIS A 125 -11.86 2.20 -11.37
N PHE A 126 -12.21 1.18 -10.59
CA PHE A 126 -11.66 0.98 -9.25
C PHE A 126 -10.16 0.75 -9.30
N ASN A 127 -9.70 -0.25 -10.07
CA ASN A 127 -8.29 -0.55 -10.22
C ASN A 127 -7.52 0.65 -10.76
N GLY A 128 -8.05 1.34 -11.78
CA GLY A 128 -7.45 2.58 -12.28
C GLY A 128 -7.32 3.65 -11.20
N SER A 129 -8.29 3.77 -10.27
CA SER A 129 -8.19 4.72 -9.15
C SER A 129 -7.12 4.30 -8.14
N ILE A 130 -7.02 3.01 -7.83
CA ILE A 130 -6.00 2.47 -6.93
C ILE A 130 -4.59 2.62 -7.55
N ASP A 131 -4.43 2.31 -8.84
CA ASP A 131 -3.18 2.48 -9.56
C ASP A 131 -2.75 3.96 -9.57
N ASN A 132 -3.69 4.89 -9.82
CA ASN A 132 -3.43 6.33 -9.74
C ASN A 132 -3.04 6.76 -8.31
N CYS A 133 -3.68 6.23 -7.26
CA CYS A 133 -3.26 6.47 -5.88
C CYS A 133 -1.81 6.03 -5.67
N ILE A 134 -1.46 4.81 -6.10
CA ILE A 134 -0.13 4.24 -5.96
C ILE A 134 0.90 5.07 -6.75
N GLU A 135 0.61 5.42 -7.99
CA GLU A 135 1.48 6.24 -8.83
C GLU A 135 1.73 7.62 -8.21
N MET A 136 0.67 8.28 -7.73
CA MET A 136 0.78 9.59 -7.08
C MET A 136 1.60 9.51 -5.79
N LEU A 137 1.34 8.53 -4.94
CA LEU A 137 2.11 8.32 -3.70
C LEU A 137 3.57 7.93 -3.99
N ASN A 138 3.83 7.16 -5.05
CA ASN A 138 5.19 6.84 -5.49
C ASN A 138 5.90 8.06 -6.10
N THR A 139 5.18 8.92 -6.82
CA THR A 139 5.70 10.19 -7.33
C THR A 139 6.10 11.10 -6.18
N VAL A 140 5.34 11.10 -5.09
CA VAL A 140 5.71 11.77 -3.84
C VAL A 140 6.93 11.11 -3.24
N ALA A 141 6.96 9.79 -3.07
CA ALA A 141 8.11 9.10 -2.49
C ALA A 141 9.40 9.38 -3.29
N THR A 142 9.31 9.47 -4.61
CA THR A 142 10.43 9.80 -5.50
C THR A 142 10.78 11.29 -5.51
N LYS A 143 9.80 12.21 -5.38
CA LYS A 143 10.07 13.66 -5.21
C LYS A 143 10.63 13.98 -3.82
N ILE A 144 10.15 13.31 -2.77
CA ILE A 144 10.70 13.35 -1.42
C ILE A 144 12.10 12.70 -1.39
N ASN A 145 12.39 11.71 -2.27
CA ASN A 145 13.74 11.19 -2.48
C ASN A 145 14.75 12.23 -3.05
N PHE A 146 14.33 13.45 -3.43
CA PHE A 146 15.26 14.54 -3.77
C PHE A 146 15.42 15.62 -2.67
N LYS A 147 14.80 15.43 -1.50
CA LYS A 147 15.15 16.11 -0.25
C LYS A 147 15.46 15.10 0.86
N GLN A 148 15.97 13.94 0.48
CA GLN A 148 16.31 12.81 1.34
C GLN A 148 17.63 13.04 2.12
N ASN A 149 17.81 14.24 2.67
CA ASN A 149 18.92 14.53 3.58
C ASN A 149 18.48 14.89 5.00
N GLU A 150 17.19 15.01 5.32
CA GLU A 150 16.77 15.23 6.71
C GLU A 150 15.45 14.49 6.97
N ILE A 151 15.54 13.21 7.32
CA ILE A 151 14.56 12.66 8.25
C ILE A 151 14.76 13.47 9.53
N ASP A 152 13.73 14.17 10.00
CA ASP A 152 13.77 14.87 11.29
C ASP A 152 14.35 13.91 12.34
N ASP A 153 15.40 14.35 13.05
CA ASP A 153 16.09 13.55 14.06
C ASP A 153 15.12 12.95 15.08
N GLN A 154 13.99 13.62 15.35
CA GLN A 154 12.94 13.09 16.21
C GLN A 154 12.27 11.84 15.62
N LEU A 155 11.96 11.84 14.31
CA LEU A 155 11.37 10.69 13.64
C LEU A 155 12.37 9.56 13.47
N LYS A 156 13.65 9.89 13.23
CA LYS A 156 14.76 8.93 13.20
C LYS A 156 14.84 8.19 14.53
N ASN A 157 14.93 8.91 15.65
CA ASN A 157 15.00 8.32 16.99
C ASN A 157 13.78 7.42 17.30
N VAL A 158 12.56 7.84 16.94
CA VAL A 158 11.35 7.03 17.15
C VAL A 158 11.38 5.73 16.34
N LEU A 159 11.89 5.77 15.10
CA LEU A 159 12.05 4.57 14.27
C LEU A 159 13.13 3.65 14.83
N GLU A 160 14.25 4.21 15.29
CA GLU A 160 15.34 3.47 15.91
C GLU A 160 14.91 2.75 17.18
N GLU A 161 14.28 3.45 18.13
CA GLU A 161 13.73 2.86 19.35
C GLU A 161 12.75 1.73 19.04
N ARG A 162 11.91 1.91 18.01
CA ARG A 162 10.95 0.90 17.58
C ARG A 162 11.65 -0.33 16.99
N ILE A 163 12.71 -0.14 16.20
CA ILE A 163 13.50 -1.22 15.63
C ILE A 163 14.21 -2.00 16.73
N ILE A 164 14.90 -1.32 17.65
CA ILE A 164 15.61 -1.96 18.77
C ILE A 164 14.61 -2.72 19.65
N ARG A 165 13.47 -2.11 20.01
CA ARG A 165 12.44 -2.77 20.83
C ARG A 165 11.87 -4.03 20.15
N LYS A 166 11.63 -3.97 18.84
CA LYS A 166 10.93 -5.04 18.12
C LYS A 166 11.87 -6.13 17.60
N TYR A 167 13.10 -5.76 17.24
CA TYR A 167 14.04 -6.63 16.51
C TYR A 167 15.41 -6.72 17.18
N GLY A 168 15.65 -6.09 18.33
CA GLY A 168 16.94 -6.10 19.02
C GLY A 168 17.49 -7.51 19.24
N TYR A 169 16.63 -8.45 19.65
CA TYR A 169 17.01 -9.86 19.78
C TYR A 169 17.56 -10.46 18.47
N LEU A 170 16.99 -10.08 17.33
CA LEU A 170 17.41 -10.57 16.01
C LEU A 170 18.69 -9.87 15.54
N LEU A 171 18.86 -8.58 15.87
CA LEU A 171 20.08 -7.84 15.57
C LEU A 171 21.30 -8.36 16.35
N GLU A 172 21.08 -8.97 17.52
CA GLU A 172 22.12 -9.61 18.33
C GLU A 172 22.45 -11.04 17.87
N GLU A 173 21.62 -11.68 17.04
CA GLU A 173 21.89 -13.03 16.55
C GLU A 173 23.19 -13.05 15.72
N PRO A 174 24.15 -13.94 16.03
CA PRO A 174 25.48 -13.92 15.40
C PRO A 174 25.45 -14.00 13.87
N ASN A 175 24.54 -14.80 13.32
CA ASN A 175 24.38 -14.95 11.87
C ASN A 175 23.82 -13.67 11.24
N VAL A 176 22.81 -13.07 11.86
CA VAL A 176 22.20 -11.82 11.39
C VAL A 176 23.20 -10.68 11.48
N LYS A 177 23.90 -10.54 12.61
CA LYS A 177 24.96 -9.55 12.81
C LYS A 177 26.04 -9.68 11.75
N GLY A 178 26.53 -10.89 11.49
CA GLY A 178 27.54 -11.14 10.46
C GLY A 178 27.07 -10.70 9.07
N ILE A 179 25.84 -11.06 8.70
CA ILE A 179 25.24 -10.66 7.41
C ILE A 179 25.09 -9.14 7.32
N LEU A 180 24.53 -8.50 8.35
CA LEU A 180 24.30 -7.05 8.36
C LEU A 180 25.61 -6.27 8.28
N LEU A 181 26.64 -6.66 9.01
CA LEU A 181 27.97 -6.03 8.92
C LEU A 181 28.56 -6.13 7.51
N TYR A 182 28.39 -7.27 6.84
CA TYR A 182 28.84 -7.43 5.46
C TYR A 182 28.06 -6.55 4.49
N VAL A 183 26.72 -6.52 4.60
CA VAL A 183 25.87 -5.65 3.76
C VAL A 183 26.16 -4.17 4.02
N MET A 184 26.46 -3.78 5.26
CA MET A 184 26.86 -2.40 5.60
C MET A 184 28.19 -2.00 4.96
N ALA A 185 29.15 -2.93 4.88
CA ALA A 185 30.46 -2.68 4.27
C ALA A 185 30.38 -2.58 2.74
N GLU A 186 29.65 -3.48 2.10
CA GLU A 186 29.51 -3.53 0.63
C GLU A 186 28.41 -2.60 0.09
N GLY A 187 27.52 -2.13 0.95
CA GLY A 187 26.39 -1.24 0.64
C GLY A 187 25.20 -1.93 -0.01
N SER A 188 25.41 -2.72 -1.07
CA SER A 188 24.36 -3.47 -1.77
C SER A 188 24.88 -4.81 -2.26
N VAL A 189 24.24 -5.90 -1.85
CA VAL A 189 24.73 -7.26 -2.08
C VAL A 189 23.63 -8.15 -2.64
N ILE A 190 23.97 -9.03 -3.58
CA ILE A 190 23.04 -10.04 -4.08
C ILE A 190 22.84 -11.14 -3.03
N ASP A 191 21.59 -11.51 -2.77
CA ASP A 191 21.22 -12.54 -1.79
C ASP A 191 21.87 -13.92 -2.06
N TYR A 192 22.05 -14.27 -3.33
CA TYR A 192 22.79 -15.48 -3.74
C TYR A 192 24.27 -15.45 -3.34
N ASP A 193 24.92 -14.28 -3.38
CA ASP A 193 26.32 -14.15 -2.96
C ASP A 193 26.43 -14.22 -1.43
N LEU A 194 25.49 -13.60 -0.71
CA LEU A 194 25.36 -13.76 0.74
C LEU A 194 25.13 -15.21 1.14
N SER A 195 24.25 -15.94 0.43
CA SER A 195 23.93 -17.32 0.77
C SER A 195 25.18 -18.21 0.64
N LYS A 196 26.03 -17.96 -0.37
CA LYS A 196 27.33 -18.62 -0.52
C LYS A 196 28.30 -18.25 0.58
N LEU A 197 28.44 -16.96 0.89
CA LEU A 197 29.40 -16.46 1.87
C LEU A 197 29.12 -17.01 3.28
N PHE A 198 27.85 -17.00 3.67
CA PHE A 198 27.40 -17.46 4.99
C PHE A 198 27.04 -18.95 5.03
N LYS A 199 27.20 -19.68 3.91
CA LYS A 199 26.88 -21.11 3.77
C LYS A 199 25.45 -21.44 4.24
N LEU A 200 24.49 -20.61 3.84
CA LEU A 200 23.07 -20.79 4.11
C LEU A 200 22.33 -21.13 2.83
N GLU A 201 21.27 -21.93 2.93
CA GLU A 201 20.32 -22.05 1.82
C GLU A 201 19.67 -20.68 1.56
N ILE A 202 19.48 -20.33 0.29
CA ILE A 202 18.93 -19.01 -0.08
C ILE A 202 17.55 -18.77 0.55
N THR A 203 16.75 -19.83 0.70
CA THR A 203 15.46 -19.83 1.39
C THR A 203 15.59 -19.51 2.86
N ASP A 204 16.59 -20.05 3.54
CA ASP A 204 16.80 -19.82 4.97
C ASP A 204 17.40 -18.44 5.22
N LEU A 205 18.35 -18.00 4.38
CA LEU A 205 18.84 -16.62 4.39
C LEU A 205 17.67 -15.62 4.28
N ARG A 206 16.80 -15.82 3.29
CA ARG A 206 15.64 -14.94 3.08
C ARG A 206 14.69 -14.98 4.27
N LYS A 207 14.41 -16.13 4.87
CA LYS A 207 13.57 -16.24 6.08
C LYS A 207 14.19 -15.53 7.27
N THR A 208 15.50 -15.65 7.47
CA THR A 208 16.24 -14.98 8.55
C THR A 208 16.20 -13.46 8.41
N LEU A 209 16.31 -12.94 7.17
CA LEU A 209 16.33 -11.50 6.92
C LEU A 209 14.92 -10.88 6.75
N LEU A 210 13.90 -11.68 6.44
CA LEU A 210 12.54 -11.22 6.19
C LEU A 210 11.96 -10.32 7.30
N PRO A 211 12.11 -10.62 8.60
CA PRO A 211 11.57 -9.78 9.66
C PRO A 211 12.15 -8.35 9.68
N LEU A 212 13.37 -8.18 9.14
CA LEU A 212 14.08 -6.91 9.06
C LEU A 212 13.63 -6.08 7.84
N VAL A 213 12.88 -6.65 6.90
CA VAL A 213 12.28 -5.93 5.78
C VAL A 213 10.90 -5.38 6.18
N PRO A 214 10.56 -4.11 5.87
CA PRO A 214 11.36 -3.09 5.20
C PRO A 214 12.07 -2.15 6.19
N ASN A 215 12.08 -2.45 7.50
CA ASN A 215 12.45 -1.46 8.53
C ASN A 215 13.96 -1.27 8.70
N VAL A 216 14.78 -2.27 8.37
CA VAL A 216 16.24 -2.22 8.47
C VAL A 216 16.85 -2.48 7.09
N LEU A 217 16.30 -3.45 6.37
CA LEU A 217 16.76 -3.85 5.05
C LEU A 217 15.79 -3.40 3.95
N LYS A 218 16.37 -3.01 2.82
CA LYS A 218 15.70 -2.80 1.54
C LYS A 218 16.05 -3.95 0.62
N VAL A 219 15.04 -4.46 -0.08
CA VAL A 219 15.19 -5.52 -1.08
C VAL A 219 14.71 -5.01 -2.43
N SER A 220 15.50 -5.20 -3.47
CA SER A 220 15.13 -4.91 -4.86
C SER A 220 15.39 -6.11 -5.76
N TYR A 221 14.62 -6.25 -6.84
CA TYR A 221 14.82 -7.33 -7.80
C TYR A 221 16.01 -7.04 -8.70
N HIS A 222 16.93 -8.00 -8.82
CA HIS A 222 18.02 -7.95 -9.79
C HIS A 222 17.65 -8.68 -11.08
N ASN A 223 17.02 -9.85 -10.94
CA ASN A 223 16.43 -10.64 -12.03
C ASN A 223 15.30 -11.52 -11.47
N SER A 224 14.77 -12.46 -12.26
CA SER A 224 13.66 -13.34 -11.86
C SER A 224 13.98 -14.29 -10.70
N VAL A 225 15.26 -14.40 -10.29
CA VAL A 225 15.72 -15.37 -9.28
C VAL A 225 16.39 -14.69 -8.10
N ASN A 226 17.15 -13.61 -8.33
CA ASN A 226 18.04 -12.98 -7.37
C ASN A 226 17.51 -11.63 -6.91
N THR A 227 17.76 -11.31 -5.64
CA THR A 227 17.44 -10.01 -5.06
C THR A 227 18.70 -9.31 -4.56
N ILE A 228 18.71 -7.98 -4.65
CA ILE A 228 19.74 -7.13 -4.03
C ILE A 228 19.21 -6.70 -2.67
N ILE A 229 20.06 -6.85 -1.66
CA ILE A 229 19.83 -6.48 -0.28
C ILE A 229 20.75 -5.31 0.05
N SER A 230 20.18 -4.25 0.62
CA SER A 230 20.92 -3.10 1.15
C SER A 230 20.34 -2.69 2.50
N VAL A 231 21.12 -1.99 3.32
CA VAL A 231 20.60 -1.36 4.55
C VAL A 231 19.88 -0.07 4.18
N ASN A 232 18.75 0.24 4.83
CA ASN A 232 18.12 1.54 4.68
C ASN A 232 19.02 2.64 5.26
N ASN A 233 19.16 3.77 4.55
CA ASN A 233 20.02 4.87 4.98
C ASN A 233 19.78 5.32 6.43
N TYR A 234 18.52 5.41 6.86
CA TYR A 234 18.17 5.82 8.23
C TYR A 234 18.53 4.79 9.30
N ALA A 235 18.62 3.50 8.95
CA ALA A 235 19.01 2.44 9.87
C ALA A 235 20.53 2.24 9.91
N LEU A 236 21.26 2.83 8.95
CA LEU A 236 22.71 2.64 8.84
C LEU A 236 23.45 3.23 10.05
N ASP A 237 23.07 4.43 10.48
CA ASP A 237 23.70 5.09 11.63
C ASP A 237 23.40 4.33 12.93
N MET A 238 22.14 3.96 13.15
CA MET A 238 21.72 3.10 14.26
C MET A 238 22.51 1.79 14.31
N LEU A 239 22.67 1.09 13.19
CA LEU A 239 23.42 -0.16 13.17
C LEU A 239 24.91 0.06 13.41
N LYS A 240 25.47 1.21 13.02
CA LYS A 240 26.86 1.55 13.36
C LYS A 240 27.01 1.70 14.87
N GLU A 241 26.13 2.46 15.52
CA GLU A 241 26.12 2.62 16.99
C GLU A 241 25.83 1.31 17.72
N PHE A 242 25.02 0.42 17.12
CA PHE A 242 24.67 -0.86 17.72
C PHE A 242 25.82 -1.88 17.66
N TYR A 243 26.70 -1.79 16.65
CA TYR A 243 27.76 -2.78 16.42
C TYR A 243 29.19 -2.30 16.68
N PHE A 244 29.45 -0.99 16.70
CA PHE A 244 30.76 -0.37 16.90
C PHE A 244 30.73 0.63 18.06
#